data_AF-A0A954I693-F1
#
_entry.id   AF-A0A954I693-F1
#
_cell.length_a   1.000
_cell.length_b   1.000
_cell.length_c   1.000
_cell.angle_alpha   90.00
_cell.angle_beta   90.00
_cell.angle_gamma   90.00
#
_symmetry.space_group_name_H-M   'P 1'
#
loop_
_entity.id
_entity.type
_entity.pdbx_description
1 polymer ?
#
loop_
_entity_poly.entity_id
_entity_poly.type
_entity_poly.pdbx_seq_one_letter_code
_entity_poly.pdbx_strand_id
1 'polypeptide(L)'
;ERNPKPGVYFNRLGELCDSRRKQELAAICYRAAIELMPQLPESRTNLGLLAMRTGRIDEAEKLLDKAFQADPFHLRVSNLRKVLGVLKGYDTFRTEHFVLRVDASDRMLAEYMADYLEEVHGELSDFFGFTPPTPTQVEIYSSAQGQTAHEWFSARMIGLPWIQTIGASTGTIVAMASPQAVDEPYHWGRVLRHEYSHILTLQQTNFEVPHWYTEALAVRAEGTVLTAEWMKLLETRVHQGELFTLRTIDSGFRQPASGDDWTMAYCQSWLYARFIEERWGAGKLLELLDAYRRGLTTGPAIEAALATSEAEFERSFASYLTELAAEIGRCRTTLDIEPAKALAEYTGSPRDATLAGRCAYVQQQAGNAEEARRIAEAGLQLRPGEPLCTTVLAAQLDDAGEVERADALLAKAYDP
;
A
#
# COMPACT_ATOMS: atom_id res chain seq x y z
N GLU A 1 34.71 18.76 -29.38
CA GLU A 1 34.15 20.10 -29.09
C GLU A 1 32.88 20.34 -29.90
N ARG A 2 31.96 21.16 -29.38
CA ARG A 2 30.75 21.72 -30.02
C ARG A 2 29.40 21.00 -29.76
N ASN A 3 28.95 21.04 -28.51
CA ASN A 3 27.56 21.45 -28.24
C ASN A 3 27.60 22.67 -27.31
N PRO A 4 27.47 23.90 -27.83
CA PRO A 4 27.57 25.12 -27.02
C PRO A 4 26.39 25.31 -26.04
N LYS A 5 25.37 24.44 -26.08
CA LYS A 5 24.21 24.47 -25.16
C LYS A 5 23.79 23.05 -24.78
N PRO A 6 24.51 22.36 -23.88
CA PRO A 6 24.15 21.00 -23.44
C PRO A 6 22.90 20.95 -22.55
N GLY A 7 22.01 21.95 -22.61
CA GLY A 7 20.79 22.00 -21.80
C GLY A 7 19.86 20.81 -22.02
N VAL A 8 19.69 20.35 -23.26
CA VAL A 8 18.90 19.13 -23.56
C VAL A 8 19.50 17.89 -22.88
N TYR A 9 20.84 17.78 -22.87
CA TYR A 9 21.53 16.68 -22.20
C TYR A 9 21.28 16.71 -20.69
N PHE A 10 21.45 17.88 -20.05
CA PHE A 10 21.18 18.02 -18.62
C PHE A 10 19.70 17.81 -18.27
N ASN A 11 18.76 18.21 -19.14
CA ASN A 11 17.35 17.90 -18.94
C ASN A 11 17.10 16.38 -18.93
N ARG A 12 17.64 15.64 -19.91
CA ARG A 12 17.51 14.18 -19.97
C ARG A 12 18.19 13.49 -18.80
N LEU A 13 19.35 13.97 -18.38
CA LEU A 13 20.03 13.47 -17.19
C LEU A 13 19.18 13.69 -15.93
N GLY A 14 18.55 14.87 -15.81
CA GLY A 14 17.63 15.17 -14.73
C GLY A 14 16.42 14.23 -14.69
N GLU A 15 15.80 13.93 -15.83
CA GLU A 15 14.70 12.95 -15.94
C GLU A 15 15.14 11.54 -15.51
N LEU A 16 16.36 11.13 -15.89
CA LEU A 16 16.90 9.85 -15.45
C LEU A 16 17.16 9.82 -13.94
N CYS A 17 17.64 10.92 -13.36
CA CYS A 17 17.80 11.04 -11.91
C CYS A 17 16.46 11.04 -11.18
N ASP A 18 15.45 11.77 -11.68
CA ASP A 18 14.11 11.84 -11.08
C ASP A 18 13.42 10.47 -11.11
N SER A 19 13.48 9.76 -12.24
CA SER A 19 12.94 8.39 -12.34
C SER A 19 13.62 7.38 -11.40
N ARG A 20 14.80 7.70 -10.87
CA ARG A 20 15.54 6.92 -9.86
C ARG A 20 15.45 7.52 -8.46
N ARG A 21 14.48 8.42 -8.22
CA ARG A 21 14.26 9.13 -6.96
C ARG A 21 15.49 9.91 -6.44
N LYS A 22 16.44 10.25 -7.32
CA LYS A 22 17.62 11.09 -7.01
C LYS A 22 17.27 12.56 -7.14
N GLN A 23 16.38 13.01 -6.26
CA GLN A 23 15.74 14.32 -6.32
C GLN A 23 16.74 15.49 -6.35
N GLU A 24 17.74 15.48 -5.47
CA GLU A 24 18.78 16.53 -5.42
C GLU A 24 19.59 16.61 -6.72
N LEU A 25 20.03 15.45 -7.24
CA LEU A 25 20.76 15.40 -8.51
C LEU A 25 19.89 15.82 -9.69
N ALA A 26 18.62 15.43 -9.71
CA ALA A 26 17.66 15.86 -10.72
C ALA A 26 17.48 17.38 -10.70
N ALA A 27 17.32 17.98 -9.52
CA ALA A 27 17.21 19.43 -9.37
C ALA A 27 18.45 20.17 -9.88
N ILE A 28 19.65 19.69 -9.55
CA ILE A 28 20.92 20.23 -10.06
C ILE A 28 20.95 20.18 -11.60
N CYS A 29 20.58 19.04 -12.19
CA CYS A 29 20.57 18.86 -13.64
C CYS A 29 19.56 19.79 -14.32
N TYR A 30 18.34 19.91 -13.79
CA TYR A 30 17.34 20.82 -14.36
C TYR A 30 17.75 22.29 -14.25
N ARG A 31 18.36 22.71 -13.13
CA ARG A 31 18.88 24.07 -12.98
C ARG A 31 19.99 24.37 -14.00
N ALA A 32 20.93 23.44 -14.18
CA ALA A 32 21.96 23.56 -15.22
C ALA A 32 21.35 23.65 -16.63
N ALA A 33 20.31 22.86 -16.92
CA ALA A 33 19.60 22.92 -18.19
C ALA A 33 18.94 24.29 -18.43
N ILE A 34 18.32 24.87 -17.40
CA ILE A 34 17.70 26.20 -17.44
C ILE A 34 18.75 27.30 -17.68
N GLU A 35 19.93 27.21 -17.07
CA GLU A 35 21.01 28.19 -17.26
C GLU A 35 21.60 28.14 -18.67
N LEU A 36 21.86 26.94 -19.18
CA LEU A 36 22.50 26.72 -20.48
C LEU A 36 21.54 26.90 -21.65
N MET A 37 20.25 26.64 -21.44
CA MET A 37 19.21 26.74 -22.45
C MET A 37 17.92 27.32 -21.86
N PRO A 38 17.87 28.63 -21.54
CA PRO A 38 16.70 29.24 -20.90
C PRO A 38 15.40 29.15 -21.71
N GLN A 39 15.49 28.90 -23.01
CA GLN A 39 14.36 28.73 -23.92
C GLN A 39 13.82 27.29 -23.98
N LEU A 40 14.43 26.32 -23.29
CA LEU A 40 13.94 24.94 -23.17
C LEU A 40 12.84 24.90 -22.09
N PRO A 41 11.54 24.83 -22.43
CA PRO A 41 10.47 24.88 -21.44
C PRO A 41 10.44 23.67 -20.50
N GLU A 42 10.82 22.49 -20.99
CA GLU A 42 10.71 21.20 -20.30
C GLU A 42 11.45 21.18 -18.96
N SER A 43 12.63 21.79 -18.89
CA SER A 43 13.43 21.79 -17.66
C SER A 43 12.77 22.59 -16.53
N ARG A 44 12.04 23.67 -16.85
CA ARG A 44 11.25 24.39 -15.83
C ARG A 44 10.03 23.59 -15.41
N THR A 45 9.35 22.94 -16.35
CA THR A 45 8.23 22.05 -16.06
C THR A 45 8.66 20.92 -15.12
N ASN A 46 9.75 20.23 -15.45
CA ASN A 46 10.25 19.10 -14.67
C ASN A 46 10.75 19.53 -13.29
N LEU A 47 11.49 20.65 -13.18
CA LEU A 47 11.90 21.18 -11.89
C LEU A 47 10.70 21.66 -11.05
N GLY A 48 9.69 22.25 -11.68
CA GLY A 48 8.44 22.66 -11.04
C GLY A 48 7.66 21.47 -10.48
N LEU A 49 7.54 20.38 -11.25
CA LEU A 49 6.93 19.13 -10.79
C LEU A 49 7.73 18.50 -9.63
N LEU A 50 9.06 18.47 -9.73
CA LEU A 50 9.92 17.99 -8.65
C LEU A 50 9.76 18.85 -7.38
N ALA A 51 9.68 20.17 -7.52
CA ALA A 51 9.43 21.09 -6.40
C ALA A 51 8.05 20.84 -5.76
N MET A 52 7.00 20.59 -6.56
CA MET A 52 5.70 20.16 -6.05
C MET A 52 5.83 18.88 -5.24
N ARG A 53 6.47 17.84 -5.79
CA ARG A 53 6.63 16.53 -5.13
C ARG A 53 7.44 16.61 -3.84
N THR A 54 8.32 17.58 -3.71
CA THR A 54 9.19 17.75 -2.53
C THR A 54 8.67 18.80 -1.54
N GLY A 55 7.43 19.28 -1.72
CA GLY A 55 6.83 20.28 -0.82
C GLY A 55 7.39 21.69 -0.96
N ARG A 56 8.28 21.96 -1.93
CA ARG A 56 8.84 23.30 -2.20
C ARG A 56 7.88 24.16 -3.01
N ILE A 57 6.72 24.45 -2.44
CA ILE A 57 5.58 25.11 -3.09
C ILE A 57 5.95 26.50 -3.67
N ASP A 58 6.70 27.32 -2.93
CA ASP A 58 7.10 28.66 -3.41
C ASP A 58 8.06 28.61 -4.61
N GLU A 59 8.93 27.61 -4.67
CA GLU A 59 9.82 27.37 -5.81
C GLU A 59 9.00 26.86 -7.00
N ALA A 60 8.09 25.92 -6.76
CA ALA A 60 7.21 25.36 -7.77
C ALA A 60 6.36 26.44 -8.46
N GLU A 61 5.76 27.36 -7.71
CA GLU A 61 4.95 28.45 -8.27
C GLU A 61 5.75 29.30 -9.27
N LYS A 62 6.93 29.77 -8.87
CA LYS A 62 7.80 30.60 -9.73
C LYS A 62 8.24 29.87 -11.00
N LEU A 63 8.52 28.57 -10.89
CA LEU A 63 8.95 27.75 -12.02
C LEU A 63 7.81 27.46 -12.98
N LEU A 64 6.65 27.07 -12.45
CA LEU A 64 5.47 26.73 -13.22
C LEU A 64 4.87 27.95 -13.91
N ASP A 65 4.90 29.13 -13.29
CA ASP A 65 4.49 30.38 -13.95
C ASP A 65 5.37 30.70 -15.16
N LYS A 66 6.70 30.56 -15.04
CA LYS A 66 7.62 30.74 -16.17
C LYS A 66 7.44 29.66 -17.24
N ALA A 67 7.19 28.41 -16.84
CA ALA A 67 6.91 27.33 -17.77
C ALA A 67 5.61 27.59 -18.55
N PHE A 68 4.56 28.08 -17.87
CA PHE A 68 3.28 28.43 -18.49
C PHE A 68 3.38 29.62 -19.43
N GLN A 69 4.20 30.63 -19.12
CA GLN A 69 4.46 31.75 -20.03
C GLN A 69 5.15 31.28 -21.32
N ALA A 70 6.00 30.25 -21.24
CA ALA A 70 6.70 29.69 -22.38
C ALA A 70 5.79 28.77 -23.23
N ASP A 71 4.94 27.98 -22.59
CA ASP A 71 3.93 27.14 -23.25
C ASP A 71 2.60 27.14 -22.47
N PRO A 72 1.66 28.05 -22.82
CA PRO A 72 0.35 28.13 -22.18
C PRO A 72 -0.56 26.91 -22.39
N PHE A 73 -0.23 26.04 -23.36
CA PHE A 73 -1.03 24.86 -23.69
C PHE A 73 -0.51 23.59 -23.01
N HIS A 74 0.58 23.67 -22.25
CA HIS A 74 1.12 22.53 -21.52
C HIS A 74 0.16 22.08 -20.40
N LEU A 75 -0.59 21.01 -20.63
CA LEU A 75 -1.63 20.50 -19.73
C LEU A 75 -1.15 20.29 -18.29
N ARG A 76 -0.04 19.58 -18.08
CA ARG A 76 0.47 19.32 -16.71
C ARG A 76 0.82 20.60 -15.96
N VAL A 77 1.46 21.57 -16.62
CA VAL A 77 1.80 22.87 -16.02
C VAL A 77 0.53 23.62 -15.65
N SER A 78 -0.45 23.67 -16.55
CA SER A 78 -1.76 24.29 -16.29
C SER A 78 -2.45 23.66 -15.07
N ASN A 79 -2.49 22.33 -15.00
CA ASN A 79 -3.09 21.60 -13.88
C ASN A 79 -2.36 21.86 -12.55
N LEU A 80 -1.03 21.79 -12.53
CA LEU A 80 -0.25 22.04 -11.30
C LEU A 80 -0.42 23.49 -10.81
N ARG A 81 -0.55 24.47 -11.73
CA ARG A 81 -0.86 25.86 -11.34
C ARG A 81 -2.25 25.99 -10.73
N LYS A 82 -3.25 25.26 -11.24
CA LYS A 82 -4.59 25.21 -10.62
C LYS A 82 -4.53 24.60 -9.22
N VAL A 83 -3.78 23.50 -9.05
CA VAL A 83 -3.53 22.88 -7.73
C VAL A 83 -2.92 23.89 -6.76
N LEU A 84 -1.91 24.67 -7.17
CA LEU A 84 -1.34 25.74 -6.36
C LEU A 84 -2.40 26.80 -5.98
N GLY A 85 -3.30 27.14 -6.90
CA GLY A 85 -4.42 28.04 -6.63
C GLY A 85 -5.37 27.51 -5.57
N VAL A 86 -5.70 26.22 -5.60
CA VAL A 86 -6.54 25.56 -4.58
C VAL A 86 -5.80 25.54 -3.22
N LEU A 87 -4.53 25.13 -3.20
CA LEU A 87 -3.71 25.05 -1.99
C LEU A 87 -3.52 26.40 -1.27
N LYS A 88 -3.61 27.53 -1.98
CA LYS A 88 -3.57 28.86 -1.36
C LYS A 88 -4.78 29.16 -0.49
N GLY A 89 -5.92 28.52 -0.77
CA GLY A 89 -7.13 28.65 0.04
C GLY A 89 -7.19 27.68 1.21
N TYR A 90 -6.24 26.76 1.35
CA TYR A 90 -6.25 25.74 2.39
C TYR A 90 -5.69 26.29 3.70
N ASP A 91 -6.37 25.95 4.79
CA ASP A 91 -5.86 26.18 6.14
C ASP A 91 -4.63 25.29 6.36
N THR A 92 -3.69 25.80 7.16
CA THR A 92 -2.47 25.07 7.52
C THR A 92 -2.30 25.08 9.02
N PHE A 93 -2.07 23.92 9.60
CA PHE A 93 -1.82 23.75 11.01
C PHE A 93 -0.75 22.68 11.24
N ARG A 94 -0.23 22.64 12.45
CA ARG A 94 0.92 21.81 12.79
C ARG A 94 0.68 21.07 14.09
N THR A 95 1.20 19.86 14.12
CA THR A 95 1.47 19.09 15.34
C THR A 95 2.99 19.03 15.54
N GLU A 96 3.49 18.10 16.36
CA GLU A 96 4.93 17.95 16.58
C GLU A 96 5.63 17.41 15.32
N HIS A 97 5.04 16.39 14.67
CA HIS A 97 5.65 15.67 13.56
C HIS A 97 4.98 15.91 12.21
N PHE A 98 3.87 16.65 12.15
CA PHE A 98 3.12 16.86 10.91
C PHE A 98 2.74 18.32 10.63
N VAL A 99 2.65 18.63 9.33
CA VAL A 99 2.06 19.86 8.81
C VAL A 99 0.88 19.48 7.93
N LEU A 100 -0.33 19.79 8.37
CA LEU A 100 -1.54 19.45 7.63
C LEU A 100 -2.02 20.67 6.85
N ARG A 101 -2.36 20.47 5.58
CA ARG A 101 -2.98 21.47 4.69
C ARG A 101 -4.30 20.95 4.18
N VAL A 102 -5.38 21.66 4.48
CA VAL A 102 -6.73 21.16 4.28
C VAL A 102 -7.70 22.28 3.94
N ASP A 103 -8.75 21.95 3.20
CA ASP A 103 -9.89 22.86 3.03
C ASP A 103 -10.63 23.08 4.36
N ALA A 104 -11.23 24.26 4.54
CA ALA A 104 -11.95 24.60 5.77
C ALA A 104 -13.09 23.61 6.09
N SER A 105 -13.72 23.02 5.07
CA SER A 105 -14.76 22.01 5.26
C SER A 105 -14.27 20.69 5.87
N ASP A 106 -12.98 20.39 5.73
CA ASP A 106 -12.34 19.16 6.23
C ASP A 106 -11.53 19.40 7.51
N ARG A 107 -11.58 20.62 8.08
CA ARG A 107 -10.77 21.03 9.25
C ARG A 107 -10.89 20.07 10.43
N MET A 108 -12.12 19.75 10.84
CA MET A 108 -12.37 18.89 11.99
C MET A 108 -11.87 17.47 11.73
N LEU A 109 -12.13 16.90 10.55
CA LEU A 109 -11.62 15.58 10.17
C LEU A 109 -10.10 15.56 10.17
N ALA A 110 -9.45 16.61 9.65
CA ALA A 110 -8.00 16.71 9.65
C ALA A 110 -7.40 16.80 11.06
N GLU A 111 -8.07 17.43 12.02
CA GLU A 111 -7.63 17.41 13.43
C GLU A 111 -7.62 15.97 13.99
N TYR A 112 -8.67 15.18 13.74
CA TYR A 112 -8.70 13.75 14.11
C TYR A 112 -7.62 12.94 13.37
N MET A 113 -7.40 13.20 12.08
CA MET A 113 -6.33 12.56 11.32
C MET A 113 -4.95 12.90 11.88
N ALA A 114 -4.74 14.13 12.36
CA ALA A 114 -3.49 14.56 12.95
C ALA A 114 -3.20 13.83 14.28
N ASP A 115 -4.21 13.70 15.15
CA ASP A 115 -4.07 12.94 16.40
C ASP A 115 -3.72 11.47 16.13
N TYR A 116 -4.40 10.84 15.16
CA TYR A 116 -4.07 9.47 14.73
C TYR A 116 -2.65 9.38 14.16
N LEU A 117 -2.23 10.34 13.34
CA LEU A 117 -0.89 10.35 12.76
C LEU A 117 0.22 10.48 13.82
N GLU A 118 -0.01 11.20 14.91
CA GLU A 118 0.94 11.28 16.03
C GLU A 118 1.07 9.94 16.79
N GLU A 119 -0.03 9.19 16.94
CA GLU A 119 0.02 7.82 17.48
C GLU A 119 0.82 6.88 16.53
N VAL A 120 0.45 6.89 15.25
CA VAL A 120 1.13 6.11 14.21
C VAL A 120 2.61 6.50 14.09
N HIS A 121 2.95 7.77 14.30
CA HIS A 121 4.31 8.26 14.29
C HIS A 121 5.17 7.55 15.32
N GLY A 122 4.70 7.47 16.57
CA GLY A 122 5.42 6.77 17.64
C GLY A 122 5.64 5.30 17.28
N GLU A 123 4.57 4.59 16.94
CA GLU A 123 4.63 3.15 16.63
C GLU A 123 5.58 2.83 15.47
N LEU A 124 5.45 3.54 14.35
CA LEU A 124 6.23 3.25 13.15
C LEU A 124 7.68 3.74 13.30
N SER A 125 7.91 4.88 13.94
CA SER A 125 9.29 5.36 14.18
C SER A 125 10.06 4.38 15.07
N ASP A 126 9.41 3.81 16.09
CA ASP A 126 10.00 2.78 16.94
C ASP A 126 10.29 1.49 16.15
N PHE A 127 9.33 1.03 15.33
CA PHE A 127 9.52 -0.17 14.50
C PHE A 127 10.66 0.00 13.50
N PHE A 128 10.71 1.11 12.77
CA PHE A 128 11.73 1.37 11.75
C PHE A 128 13.07 1.84 12.35
N GLY A 129 13.09 2.28 13.61
CA GLY A 129 14.26 2.93 14.22
C GLY A 129 14.65 4.22 13.48
N PHE A 130 13.67 4.93 12.93
CA PHE A 130 13.88 6.13 12.12
C PHE A 130 12.75 7.14 12.31
N THR A 131 13.13 8.40 12.53
CA THR A 131 12.23 9.54 12.63
C THR A 131 12.57 10.52 11.49
N PRO A 132 11.58 11.01 10.73
CA PRO A 132 11.83 12.04 9.72
C PRO A 132 12.49 13.27 10.37
N PRO A 133 13.53 13.86 9.73
CA PRO A 133 14.25 14.99 10.30
C PRO A 133 13.44 16.29 10.29
N THR A 134 12.34 16.34 9.56
CA THR A 134 11.43 17.47 9.46
C THR A 134 9.99 16.98 9.51
N PRO A 135 9.05 17.79 10.03
CA PRO A 135 7.64 17.45 10.01
C PRO A 135 7.14 17.08 8.62
N THR A 136 6.39 15.98 8.52
CA THR A 136 5.83 15.48 7.25
C THR A 136 4.60 16.30 6.87
N GLN A 137 4.57 16.75 5.62
CA GLN A 137 3.42 17.48 5.10
C GLN A 137 2.33 16.51 4.62
N VAL A 138 1.10 16.73 5.05
CA VAL A 138 -0.10 15.98 4.64
C VAL A 138 -1.10 16.94 4.03
N GLU A 139 -1.53 16.66 2.80
CA GLU A 139 -2.47 17.48 2.03
C GLU A 139 -3.76 16.70 1.77
N ILE A 140 -4.89 17.22 2.24
CA ILE A 140 -6.21 16.59 2.11
C ILE A 140 -7.04 17.42 1.15
N TYR A 141 -7.39 16.84 0.01
CA TYR A 141 -8.06 17.54 -1.09
C TYR A 141 -9.58 17.37 -1.07
N SER A 142 -10.32 18.46 -0.99
CA SER A 142 -11.77 18.48 -1.15
C SER A 142 -12.19 18.76 -2.61
N SER A 143 -13.46 18.52 -2.93
CA SER A 143 -14.03 18.92 -4.23
C SER A 143 -14.15 20.43 -4.31
N ALA A 144 -13.57 21.03 -5.36
CA ALA A 144 -13.50 22.49 -5.51
C ALA A 144 -13.38 22.90 -6.97
N GLN A 145 -13.83 24.11 -7.31
CA GLN A 145 -13.70 24.72 -8.63
C GLN A 145 -14.15 23.81 -9.81
N GLY A 146 -15.18 23.00 -9.59
CA GLY A 146 -15.74 22.10 -10.61
C GLY A 146 -14.98 20.78 -10.83
N GLN A 147 -13.96 20.50 -10.03
CA GLN A 147 -13.24 19.23 -10.04
C GLN A 147 -13.46 18.47 -8.73
N THR A 148 -13.40 17.15 -8.81
CA THR A 148 -13.53 16.25 -7.65
C THR A 148 -12.27 16.28 -6.78
N ALA A 149 -12.41 15.86 -5.52
CA ALA A 149 -11.29 15.63 -4.60
C ALA A 149 -10.19 14.75 -5.23
N HIS A 150 -10.59 13.65 -5.88
CA HIS A 150 -9.65 12.73 -6.53
C HIS A 150 -8.91 13.38 -7.70
N GLU A 151 -9.59 14.21 -8.51
CA GLU A 151 -8.93 14.92 -9.61
C GLU A 151 -7.88 15.91 -9.10
N TRP A 152 -8.15 16.61 -7.99
CA TRP A 152 -7.16 17.51 -7.38
C TRP A 152 -5.98 16.77 -6.80
N PHE A 153 -6.25 15.71 -6.02
CA PHE A 153 -5.22 14.82 -5.49
C PHE A 153 -4.35 14.25 -6.61
N SER A 154 -4.95 13.71 -7.67
CA SER A 154 -4.19 13.17 -8.80
C SER A 154 -3.37 14.25 -9.50
N ALA A 155 -3.96 15.43 -9.74
CA ALA A 155 -3.25 16.55 -10.33
C ALA A 155 -2.07 17.00 -9.47
N ARG A 156 -2.19 16.93 -8.13
CA ARG A 156 -1.12 17.23 -7.19
C ARG A 156 0.07 16.28 -7.29
N MET A 157 -0.19 14.99 -7.56
CA MET A 157 0.86 13.97 -7.60
C MET A 157 1.55 13.87 -8.96
N ILE A 158 0.78 13.95 -10.04
CA ILE A 158 1.27 13.67 -11.40
C ILE A 158 0.92 14.72 -12.45
N GLY A 159 0.20 15.79 -12.08
CA GLY A 159 -0.23 16.85 -13.01
C GLY A 159 -1.35 16.42 -13.97
N LEU A 160 -2.01 15.28 -13.73
CA LEU A 160 -3.08 14.72 -14.54
C LEU A 160 -4.29 14.37 -13.65
N PRO A 161 -5.52 14.36 -14.19
CA PRO A 161 -6.75 14.28 -13.38
C PRO A 161 -7.03 12.88 -12.81
N TRP A 162 -6.27 11.85 -13.18
CA TRP A 162 -6.55 10.49 -12.70
C TRP A 162 -5.28 9.67 -12.41
N ILE A 163 -5.26 9.05 -11.23
CA ILE A 163 -4.33 8.01 -10.79
C ILE A 163 -5.16 6.91 -10.11
N GLN A 164 -4.75 5.65 -10.15
CA GLN A 164 -5.53 4.54 -9.57
C GLN A 164 -5.20 4.33 -8.08
N THR A 165 -5.42 5.35 -7.25
CA THR A 165 -5.27 5.29 -5.78
C THR A 165 -6.03 6.45 -5.13
N ILE A 166 -6.30 6.40 -3.82
CA ILE A 166 -6.99 7.47 -3.08
C ILE A 166 -6.03 8.35 -2.25
N GLY A 167 -4.80 7.87 -2.07
CA GLY A 167 -3.71 8.53 -1.39
C GLY A 167 -2.37 8.15 -2.03
N ALA A 168 -1.38 9.02 -1.92
CA ALA A 168 -0.04 8.76 -2.39
C ALA A 168 0.98 9.64 -1.68
N SER A 169 2.19 9.13 -1.55
CA SER A 169 3.33 9.85 -1.00
C SER A 169 4.46 9.99 -2.02
N THR A 170 5.32 10.97 -1.80
CA THR A 170 6.53 11.20 -2.61
C THR A 170 7.82 10.90 -1.84
N GLY A 171 7.69 10.36 -0.63
CA GLY A 171 8.75 10.27 0.37
C GLY A 171 9.01 11.57 1.14
N THR A 172 8.26 12.65 0.87
CA THR A 172 8.37 13.91 1.64
C THR A 172 7.02 14.50 2.01
N ILE A 173 6.02 14.29 1.16
CA ILE A 173 4.63 14.69 1.40
C ILE A 173 3.73 13.46 1.26
N VAL A 174 2.57 13.54 1.91
CA VAL A 174 1.40 12.68 1.66
C VAL A 174 0.31 13.57 1.08
N ALA A 175 -0.36 13.12 0.03
CA ALA A 175 -1.57 13.75 -0.49
C ALA A 175 -2.69 12.70 -0.63
N MET A 176 -3.92 13.08 -0.33
CA MET A 176 -5.09 12.20 -0.46
C MET A 176 -6.36 12.97 -0.82
N ALA A 177 -7.31 12.30 -1.45
CA ALA A 177 -8.65 12.81 -1.64
C ALA A 177 -9.43 12.75 -0.32
N SER A 178 -10.13 13.80 0.09
CA SER A 178 -10.89 13.80 1.34
C SER A 178 -11.90 12.66 1.38
N PRO A 179 -11.99 11.88 2.49
CA PRO A 179 -13.04 10.87 2.67
C PRO A 179 -14.46 11.44 2.60
N GLN A 180 -14.64 12.75 2.87
CA GLN A 180 -15.95 13.40 2.79
C GLN A 180 -16.35 13.77 1.36
N ALA A 181 -15.41 13.70 0.41
CA ALA A 181 -15.56 14.23 -0.94
C ALA A 181 -15.37 13.18 -2.04
N VAL A 182 -15.52 11.90 -1.68
CA VAL A 182 -15.50 10.75 -2.59
C VAL A 182 -16.80 9.97 -2.48
N ASP A 183 -17.21 9.31 -3.57
CA ASP A 183 -18.47 8.57 -3.61
C ASP A 183 -18.38 7.25 -2.81
N GLU A 184 -17.23 6.58 -2.89
CA GLU A 184 -16.99 5.30 -2.21
C GLU A 184 -16.22 5.52 -0.90
N PRO A 185 -16.79 5.12 0.25
CA PRO A 185 -16.11 5.27 1.54
C PRO A 185 -14.88 4.36 1.60
N TYR A 186 -13.83 4.84 2.26
CA TYR A 186 -12.60 4.07 2.46
C TYR A 186 -12.01 4.34 3.84
N HIS A 187 -11.17 3.40 4.31
CA HIS A 187 -10.56 3.48 5.64
C HIS A 187 -9.35 4.43 5.64
N TRP A 188 -9.59 5.73 5.81
CA TRP A 188 -8.55 6.76 5.72
C TRP A 188 -7.35 6.54 6.66
N GLY A 189 -7.55 5.98 7.86
CA GLY A 189 -6.46 5.69 8.78
C GLY A 189 -5.47 4.66 8.23
N ARG A 190 -5.99 3.65 7.51
CA ARG A 190 -5.19 2.62 6.85
C ARG A 190 -4.35 3.24 5.72
N VAL A 191 -4.95 4.13 4.94
CA VAL A 191 -4.27 4.87 3.87
C VAL A 191 -3.16 5.76 4.44
N LEU A 192 -3.45 6.56 5.47
CA LEU A 192 -2.44 7.41 6.10
C LEU A 192 -1.27 6.61 6.67
N ARG A 193 -1.55 5.49 7.33
CA ARG A 193 -0.52 4.59 7.87
C ARG A 193 0.36 3.98 6.76
N HIS A 194 -0.26 3.56 5.65
CA HIS A 194 0.45 3.07 4.46
C HIS A 194 1.39 4.16 3.91
N GLU A 195 0.84 5.33 3.62
CA GLU A 195 1.62 6.42 3.02
C GLU A 195 2.70 6.95 3.95
N TYR A 196 2.45 6.97 5.26
CA TYR A 196 3.47 7.34 6.22
C TYR A 196 4.60 6.30 6.33
N SER A 197 4.29 5.01 6.16
CA SER A 197 5.32 3.96 6.05
C SER A 197 6.24 4.19 4.84
N HIS A 198 5.71 4.66 3.72
CA HIS A 198 6.53 5.08 2.58
C HIS A 198 7.42 6.28 2.91
N ILE A 199 6.93 7.28 3.65
CA ILE A 199 7.75 8.41 4.10
C ILE A 199 8.98 7.92 4.87
N LEU A 200 8.78 7.04 5.87
CA LEU A 200 9.85 6.50 6.70
C LEU A 200 10.85 5.69 5.88
N THR A 201 10.37 4.70 5.12
CA THR A 201 11.22 3.77 4.36
C THR A 201 12.00 4.47 3.25
N LEU A 202 11.39 5.43 2.54
CA LEU A 202 12.08 6.21 1.50
C LEU A 202 13.15 7.11 2.09
N GLN A 203 12.86 7.86 3.16
CA GLN A 203 13.84 8.77 3.75
C GLN A 203 14.97 8.03 4.47
N GLN A 204 14.66 7.00 5.25
CA GLN A 204 15.66 6.20 5.98
C GLN A 204 16.73 5.63 5.04
N THR A 205 16.30 5.21 3.85
CA THR A 205 17.15 4.57 2.83
C THR A 205 17.74 5.54 1.81
N ASN A 206 17.62 6.85 2.00
CA ASN A 206 18.02 7.86 1.01
C ASN A 206 17.43 7.58 -0.40
N PHE A 207 16.18 7.10 -0.42
CA PHE A 207 15.42 6.76 -1.61
C PHE A 207 16.05 5.63 -2.45
N GLU A 208 16.93 4.81 -1.86
CA GLU A 208 17.56 3.66 -2.53
C GLU A 208 16.70 2.39 -2.49
N VAL A 209 15.71 2.33 -1.59
CA VAL A 209 14.84 1.15 -1.44
C VAL A 209 14.04 0.87 -2.73
N PRO A 210 13.96 -0.40 -3.17
CA PRO A 210 13.16 -0.78 -4.34
C PRO A 210 11.66 -0.71 -4.04
N HIS A 211 10.85 -0.58 -5.10
CA HIS A 211 9.40 -0.37 -4.98
C HIS A 211 8.73 -1.52 -4.22
N TRP A 212 8.99 -2.77 -4.61
CA TRP A 212 8.38 -3.92 -3.95
C TRP A 212 8.59 -3.93 -2.44
N TYR A 213 9.73 -3.44 -1.96
CA TYR A 213 10.04 -3.51 -0.54
C TYR A 213 9.39 -2.38 0.26
N THR A 214 9.20 -1.20 -0.33
CA THR A 214 8.39 -0.16 0.30
C THR A 214 6.94 -0.59 0.43
N GLU A 215 6.39 -1.28 -0.58
CA GLU A 215 5.02 -1.81 -0.55
C GLU A 215 4.88 -2.95 0.46
N ALA A 216 5.85 -3.87 0.49
CA ALA A 216 5.86 -4.98 1.44
C ALA A 216 5.72 -4.50 2.89
N LEU A 217 6.47 -3.45 3.25
CA LEU A 217 6.48 -2.89 4.60
C LEU A 217 5.26 -2.01 4.87
N ALA A 218 4.77 -1.25 3.88
CA ALA A 218 3.58 -0.43 4.03
C ALA A 218 2.31 -1.27 4.19
N VAL A 219 2.08 -2.27 3.32
CA VAL A 219 0.96 -3.22 3.43
C VAL A 219 0.99 -3.99 4.74
N ARG A 220 2.20 -4.36 5.19
CA ARG A 220 2.38 -5.00 6.49
C ARG A 220 1.99 -4.06 7.64
N ALA A 221 2.42 -2.80 7.59
CA ALA A 221 2.12 -1.82 8.63
C ALA A 221 0.61 -1.62 8.80
N GLU A 222 -0.18 -1.75 7.74
CA GLU A 222 -1.66 -1.68 7.79
C GLU A 222 -2.32 -2.80 8.62
N GLY A 223 -1.60 -3.87 8.98
CA GLY A 223 -2.20 -5.08 9.57
C GLY A 223 -2.90 -5.97 8.55
N THR A 224 -2.53 -5.88 7.26
CA THR A 224 -3.13 -6.68 6.19
C THR A 224 -2.90 -8.17 6.41
N VAL A 225 -3.95 -8.95 6.17
CA VAL A 225 -3.94 -10.42 6.10
C VAL A 225 -4.19 -10.87 4.66
N LEU A 226 -3.83 -12.13 4.35
CA LEU A 226 -4.14 -12.76 3.06
C LEU A 226 -5.65 -12.77 2.82
N THR A 227 -6.10 -11.96 1.86
CA THR A 227 -7.51 -11.90 1.47
C THR A 227 -7.90 -13.11 0.62
N ALA A 228 -9.21 -13.39 0.50
CA ALA A 228 -9.71 -14.47 -0.35
C ALA A 228 -9.31 -14.29 -1.83
N GLU A 229 -9.30 -13.05 -2.31
CA GLU A 229 -8.83 -12.69 -3.65
C GLU A 229 -7.34 -13.04 -3.83
N TRP A 230 -6.50 -12.61 -2.89
CA TRP A 230 -5.06 -12.90 -2.93
C TRP A 230 -4.78 -14.38 -2.85
N MET A 231 -5.49 -15.11 -1.98
CA MET A 231 -5.34 -16.57 -1.86
C MET A 231 -5.68 -17.28 -3.18
N LYS A 232 -6.78 -16.90 -3.83
CA LYS A 232 -7.19 -17.48 -5.12
C LYS A 232 -6.17 -17.15 -6.23
N LEU A 233 -5.72 -15.91 -6.30
CA LEU A 233 -4.76 -15.46 -7.31
C LEU A 233 -3.40 -16.12 -7.11
N LEU A 234 -2.92 -16.19 -5.86
CA LEU A 234 -1.68 -16.87 -5.49
C LEU A 234 -1.72 -18.34 -5.91
N GLU A 235 -2.77 -19.08 -5.55
CA GLU A 235 -2.93 -20.49 -5.93
C GLU A 235 -2.87 -20.66 -7.46
N THR A 236 -3.56 -19.79 -8.19
CA THR A 236 -3.59 -19.82 -9.66
C THR A 236 -2.20 -19.59 -10.26
N ARG A 237 -1.51 -18.53 -9.82
CA ARG A 237 -0.19 -18.14 -10.36
C ARG A 237 0.92 -19.13 -9.98
N VAL A 238 0.85 -19.73 -8.79
CA VAL A 238 1.75 -20.81 -8.38
C VAL A 238 1.61 -22.01 -9.31
N HIS A 239 0.39 -22.46 -9.61
CA HIS A 239 0.16 -23.58 -10.52
C HIS A 239 0.59 -23.29 -11.97
N GLN A 240 0.45 -22.04 -12.43
CA GLN A 240 0.83 -21.62 -13.78
C GLN A 240 2.34 -21.35 -13.93
N GLY A 241 3.08 -21.23 -12.83
CA GLY A 241 4.50 -20.83 -12.86
C GLY A 241 4.70 -19.37 -13.26
N GLU A 242 3.73 -18.50 -12.96
CA GLU A 242 3.69 -17.08 -13.34
C GLU A 242 4.03 -16.15 -12.15
N LEU A 243 4.88 -16.61 -11.24
CA LEU A 243 5.34 -15.82 -10.10
C LEU A 243 6.36 -14.77 -10.52
N PHE A 244 6.37 -13.65 -9.80
CA PHE A 244 7.46 -12.69 -9.94
C PHE A 244 8.75 -13.22 -9.31
N THR A 245 9.86 -12.60 -9.67
CA THR A 245 11.15 -12.72 -8.98
C THR A 245 11.48 -11.36 -8.37
N LEU A 246 12.44 -11.29 -7.46
CA LEU A 246 13.09 -10.09 -6.95
C LEU A 246 13.56 -9.14 -8.06
N ARG A 247 13.82 -9.65 -9.27
CA ARG A 247 14.20 -8.84 -10.43
C ARG A 247 13.02 -8.33 -11.26
N THR A 248 11.88 -9.00 -11.20
CA THR A 248 10.72 -8.71 -12.05
C THR A 248 9.54 -8.12 -11.28
N ILE A 249 9.47 -8.25 -9.96
CA ILE A 249 8.32 -7.79 -9.16
C ILE A 249 8.04 -6.29 -9.32
N ASP A 250 9.09 -5.46 -9.45
CA ASP A 250 8.93 -4.02 -9.70
C ASP A 250 8.28 -3.69 -11.05
N SER A 251 8.22 -4.63 -12.01
CA SER A 251 7.45 -4.42 -13.26
C SER A 251 5.94 -4.59 -13.04
N GLY A 252 5.52 -5.41 -12.06
CA GLY A 252 4.11 -5.55 -11.69
C GLY A 252 3.50 -4.24 -11.17
N PHE A 253 4.32 -3.36 -10.56
CA PHE A 253 3.88 -2.03 -10.15
C PHE A 253 3.97 -0.98 -11.28
N ARG A 254 5.04 -1.02 -12.08
CA ARG A 254 5.33 0.05 -13.05
C ARG A 254 4.64 -0.14 -14.40
N GLN A 255 4.51 -1.38 -14.85
CA GLN A 255 3.99 -1.75 -16.17
C GLN A 255 3.22 -3.08 -16.10
N PRO A 256 2.16 -3.17 -15.27
CA PRO A 256 1.33 -4.37 -15.20
C PRO A 256 0.66 -4.66 -16.55
N ALA A 257 0.64 -5.92 -16.98
CA ALA A 257 -0.10 -6.31 -18.18
C ALA A 257 -1.61 -6.46 -17.90
N SER A 258 -1.98 -6.69 -16.65
CA SER A 258 -3.37 -6.83 -16.18
C SER A 258 -3.52 -6.32 -14.74
N GLY A 259 -4.77 -6.16 -14.28
CA GLY A 259 -5.04 -5.87 -12.87
C GLY A 259 -4.49 -6.94 -11.92
N ASP A 260 -4.55 -8.21 -12.33
CA ASP A 260 -4.01 -9.33 -11.56
C ASP A 260 -2.49 -9.22 -11.35
N ASP A 261 -1.73 -8.68 -12.30
CA ASP A 261 -0.29 -8.48 -12.11
C ASP A 261 0.00 -7.47 -10.99
N TRP A 262 -0.81 -6.40 -10.92
CA TRP A 262 -0.71 -5.38 -9.88
C TRP A 262 -1.08 -5.97 -8.51
N THR A 263 -2.23 -6.66 -8.42
CA THR A 263 -2.67 -7.36 -7.20
C THR A 263 -1.65 -8.39 -6.74
N MET A 264 -1.08 -9.17 -7.67
CA MET A 264 -0.08 -10.19 -7.36
C MET A 264 1.24 -9.57 -6.89
N ALA A 265 1.63 -8.41 -7.42
CA ALA A 265 2.84 -7.71 -6.98
C ALA A 265 2.73 -7.26 -5.51
N TYR A 266 1.57 -6.73 -5.10
CA TYR A 266 1.30 -6.42 -3.68
C TYR A 266 1.32 -7.69 -2.81
N CYS A 267 0.59 -8.72 -3.21
CA CYS A 267 0.51 -10.00 -2.49
C CYS A 267 1.90 -10.60 -2.29
N GLN A 268 2.70 -10.72 -3.36
CA GLN A 268 4.02 -11.33 -3.32
C GLN A 268 5.02 -10.46 -2.54
N SER A 269 4.93 -9.13 -2.63
CA SER A 269 5.76 -8.22 -1.83
C SER A 269 5.53 -8.42 -0.33
N TRP A 270 4.26 -8.45 0.08
CA TRP A 270 3.89 -8.74 1.47
C TRP A 270 4.37 -10.13 1.91
N LEU A 271 4.23 -11.14 1.06
CA LEU A 271 4.71 -12.50 1.33
C LEU A 271 6.24 -12.58 1.43
N TYR A 272 7.00 -11.80 0.66
CA TYR A 272 8.46 -11.73 0.82
C TYR A 272 8.83 -11.21 2.21
N ALA A 273 8.21 -10.11 2.68
CA ALA A 273 8.47 -9.59 4.02
C ALA A 273 8.08 -10.57 5.11
N ARG A 274 6.91 -11.23 4.98
CA ARG A 274 6.47 -12.28 5.89
C ARG A 274 7.45 -13.45 5.92
N PHE A 275 7.90 -13.93 4.77
CA PHE A 275 8.86 -15.04 4.66
C PHE A 275 10.20 -14.68 5.30
N ILE A 276 10.69 -13.44 5.10
CA ILE A 276 11.92 -12.94 5.74
C ILE A 276 11.78 -12.97 7.26
N GLU A 277 10.65 -12.47 7.78
CA GLU A 277 10.39 -12.46 9.21
C GLU A 277 10.25 -13.87 9.79
N GLU A 278 9.46 -14.76 9.18
CA GLU A 278 9.22 -16.12 9.68
C GLU A 278 10.52 -16.93 9.76
N ARG A 279 11.44 -16.73 8.80
CA ARG A 279 12.66 -17.53 8.69
C ARG A 279 13.88 -16.92 9.38
N TRP A 280 14.00 -15.60 9.42
CA TRP A 280 15.17 -14.93 10.01
C TRP A 280 14.85 -13.92 11.12
N GLY A 281 13.57 -13.61 11.35
CA GLY A 281 13.11 -12.67 12.37
C GLY A 281 12.91 -11.24 11.84
N ALA A 282 12.03 -10.48 12.51
CA ALA A 282 11.62 -9.14 12.10
C ALA A 282 12.79 -8.15 11.96
N GLY A 283 13.83 -8.27 12.78
CA GLY A 283 15.02 -7.41 12.74
C GLY A 283 15.75 -7.46 11.39
N LYS A 284 15.64 -8.56 10.64
CA LYS A 284 16.23 -8.66 9.29
C LYS A 284 15.57 -7.77 8.26
N LEU A 285 14.33 -7.35 8.48
CA LEU A 285 13.70 -6.37 7.61
C LEU A 285 14.44 -5.03 7.67
N LEU A 286 14.84 -4.62 8.88
CA LEU A 286 15.58 -3.38 9.11
C LEU A 286 17.01 -3.46 8.58
N GLU A 287 17.68 -4.61 8.75
CA GLU A 287 19.00 -4.84 8.15
C GLU A 287 18.97 -4.78 6.60
N LEU A 288 17.88 -5.23 5.99
CA LEU A 288 17.69 -5.13 4.54
C LEU A 288 17.45 -3.68 4.09
N LEU A 289 16.71 -2.88 4.87
CA LEU A 289 16.63 -1.42 4.64
C LEU A 289 17.99 -0.74 4.74
N ASP A 290 18.82 -1.09 5.74
CA ASP A 290 20.20 -0.57 5.84
C ASP A 290 21.07 -0.97 4.63
N ALA A 291 20.93 -2.20 4.15
CA ALA A 291 21.64 -2.65 2.96
C ALA A 291 21.27 -1.80 1.72
N TYR A 292 20.00 -1.48 1.53
CA TYR A 292 19.56 -0.55 0.48
C TYR A 292 20.08 0.87 0.71
N ARG A 293 20.03 1.38 1.95
CA ARG A 293 20.59 2.69 2.31
C ARG A 293 22.07 2.84 1.92
N ARG A 294 22.84 1.75 1.98
CA ARG A 294 24.25 1.67 1.55
C ARG A 294 24.44 1.59 0.02
N GLY A 295 23.35 1.61 -0.76
CA GLY A 295 23.35 1.57 -2.22
C GLY A 295 23.49 0.18 -2.81
N LEU A 296 23.26 -0.89 -2.04
CA LEU A 296 23.28 -2.25 -2.56
C LEU A 296 22.04 -2.52 -3.42
N THR A 297 22.23 -3.23 -4.54
CA THR A 297 21.12 -3.78 -5.32
C THR A 297 20.51 -4.99 -4.61
N THR A 298 19.30 -5.41 -5.01
CA THR A 298 18.51 -6.44 -4.31
C THR A 298 19.28 -7.71 -3.97
N GLY A 299 19.99 -8.34 -4.92
CA GLY A 299 20.78 -9.56 -4.65
C GLY A 299 21.85 -9.38 -3.56
N PRO A 300 22.81 -8.44 -3.75
CA PRO A 300 23.79 -8.11 -2.71
C PRO A 300 23.18 -7.68 -1.37
N ALA A 301 22.01 -7.02 -1.39
CA ALA A 301 21.31 -6.61 -0.17
C ALA A 301 20.75 -7.83 0.59
N ILE A 302 20.16 -8.80 -0.13
CA ILE A 302 19.70 -10.08 0.41
C ILE A 302 20.89 -10.87 1.00
N GLU A 303 22.01 -10.94 0.29
CA GLU A 303 23.22 -11.61 0.78
C GLU A 303 23.75 -10.97 2.06
N ALA A 304 23.82 -9.63 2.10
CA ALA A 304 24.32 -8.90 3.25
C ALA A 304 23.42 -9.02 4.48
N ALA A 305 22.10 -8.94 4.32
CA ALA A 305 21.15 -8.95 5.44
C ALA A 305 20.81 -10.37 5.93
N LEU A 306 20.66 -11.33 5.00
CA LEU A 306 20.09 -12.65 5.28
C LEU A 306 21.12 -13.79 5.24
N ALA A 307 22.37 -13.51 4.85
CA ALA A 307 23.43 -14.50 4.68
C ALA A 307 23.05 -15.66 3.74
N THR A 308 22.27 -15.37 2.70
CA THR A 308 21.87 -16.31 1.65
C THR A 308 21.99 -15.66 0.27
N SER A 309 22.30 -16.44 -0.76
CA SER A 309 22.33 -15.93 -2.15
C SER A 309 20.93 -15.60 -2.67
N GLU A 310 20.83 -14.66 -3.62
CA GLU A 310 19.58 -14.32 -4.32
C GLU A 310 18.90 -15.59 -4.89
N ALA A 311 19.67 -16.48 -5.52
CA ALA A 311 19.15 -17.69 -6.13
C ALA A 311 18.61 -18.70 -5.10
N GLU A 312 19.26 -18.83 -3.95
CA GLU A 312 18.81 -19.73 -2.88
C GLU A 312 17.59 -19.15 -2.13
N PHE A 313 17.55 -17.83 -1.96
CA PHE A 313 16.39 -17.12 -1.43
C PHE A 313 15.16 -17.36 -2.31
N GLU A 314 15.28 -17.14 -3.62
CA GLU A 314 14.17 -17.34 -4.57
C GLU A 314 13.69 -18.78 -4.63
N ARG A 315 14.62 -19.75 -4.64
CA ARG A 315 14.25 -21.17 -4.60
C ARG A 315 13.49 -21.52 -3.33
N SER A 316 13.98 -21.03 -2.18
CA SER A 316 13.32 -21.25 -0.89
C SER A 316 11.95 -20.59 -0.84
N PHE A 317 11.83 -19.37 -1.37
CA PHE A 317 10.56 -18.64 -1.41
C PHE A 317 9.55 -19.30 -2.36
N ALA A 318 9.97 -19.78 -3.53
CA ALA A 318 9.10 -20.54 -4.43
C ALA A 318 8.58 -21.83 -3.77
N SER A 319 9.39 -22.51 -2.95
CA SER A 319 8.94 -23.66 -2.15
C SER A 319 7.91 -23.23 -1.12
N TYR A 320 8.16 -22.14 -0.40
CA TYR A 320 7.24 -21.56 0.58
C TYR A 320 5.87 -21.22 -0.06
N LEU A 321 5.86 -20.57 -1.23
CA LEU A 321 4.63 -20.26 -1.95
C LEU A 321 3.90 -21.53 -2.45
N THR A 322 4.65 -22.56 -2.83
CA THR A 322 4.08 -23.86 -3.24
C THR A 322 3.37 -24.54 -2.07
N GLU A 323 4.00 -24.54 -0.89
CA GLU A 323 3.42 -25.10 0.34
C GLU A 323 2.18 -24.32 0.78
N LEU A 324 2.25 -22.98 0.74
CA LEU A 324 1.14 -22.09 1.06
C LEU A 324 -0.04 -22.26 0.09
N ALA A 325 0.21 -22.32 -1.22
CA ALA A 325 -0.83 -22.58 -2.22
C ALA A 325 -1.48 -23.96 -2.03
N ALA A 326 -0.68 -24.99 -1.69
CA ALA A 326 -1.21 -26.32 -1.38
C ALA A 326 -2.07 -26.31 -0.10
N GLU A 327 -1.72 -25.51 0.91
CA GLU A 327 -2.52 -25.32 2.11
C GLU A 327 -3.85 -24.63 1.80
N ILE A 328 -3.81 -23.54 1.04
CA ILE A 328 -5.01 -22.84 0.54
C ILE A 328 -5.91 -23.80 -0.24
N GLY A 329 -5.35 -24.58 -1.15
CA GLY A 329 -6.07 -25.59 -1.93
C GLY A 329 -6.71 -26.67 -1.05
N ARG A 330 -5.99 -27.17 -0.03
CA ARG A 330 -6.54 -28.12 0.95
C ARG A 330 -7.71 -27.50 1.71
N CYS A 331 -7.57 -26.30 2.26
CA CYS A 331 -8.64 -25.60 2.96
C CYS A 331 -9.88 -25.39 2.07
N ARG A 332 -9.68 -25.01 0.80
CA ARG A 332 -10.80 -24.88 -0.15
C ARG A 332 -11.48 -26.21 -0.42
N THR A 333 -10.72 -27.26 -0.78
CA THR A 333 -11.31 -28.59 -1.05
C THR A 333 -12.02 -29.19 0.16
N THR A 334 -11.59 -28.86 1.39
CA THR A 334 -12.33 -29.29 2.58
C THR A 334 -13.71 -28.62 2.70
N LEU A 335 -13.87 -27.39 2.22
CA LEU A 335 -15.11 -26.63 2.31
C LEU A 335 -15.98 -26.75 1.04
N ASP A 336 -15.38 -27.08 -0.11
CA ASP A 336 -16.06 -27.32 -1.39
C ASP A 336 -16.48 -28.80 -1.53
N ILE A 337 -17.40 -29.20 -0.65
CA ILE A 337 -17.95 -30.55 -0.57
C ILE A 337 -19.47 -30.49 -0.59
N GLU A 338 -20.10 -31.41 -1.30
CA GLU A 338 -21.57 -31.52 -1.35
C GLU A 338 -22.16 -31.59 0.07
N PRO A 339 -23.20 -30.80 0.41
CA PRO A 339 -23.77 -30.77 1.76
C PRO A 339 -24.17 -32.14 2.29
N ALA A 340 -24.72 -33.00 1.43
CA ALA A 340 -25.09 -34.37 1.78
C ALA A 340 -23.87 -35.22 2.17
N LYS A 341 -22.73 -35.03 1.50
CA LYS A 341 -21.50 -35.75 1.77
C LYS A 341 -20.83 -35.23 3.05
N ALA A 342 -20.80 -33.91 3.25
CA ALA A 342 -20.34 -33.32 4.51
C ALA A 342 -21.13 -33.85 5.72
N LEU A 343 -22.46 -33.95 5.57
CA LEU A 343 -23.35 -34.51 6.58
C LEU A 343 -23.09 -35.99 6.83
N ALA A 344 -22.86 -36.78 5.78
CA ALA A 344 -22.53 -38.20 5.93
C ALA A 344 -21.19 -38.40 6.67
N GLU A 345 -20.17 -37.60 6.35
CA GLU A 345 -18.87 -37.64 7.03
C GLU A 345 -18.98 -37.26 8.51
N TYR A 346 -19.70 -36.19 8.84
CA TYR A 346 -19.97 -35.82 10.24
C TYR A 346 -20.80 -36.88 10.97
N THR A 347 -21.83 -37.43 10.34
CA THR A 347 -22.68 -38.48 10.94
C THR A 347 -21.87 -39.76 11.22
N GLY A 348 -20.86 -40.05 10.40
CA GLY A 348 -19.92 -41.15 10.63
C GLY A 348 -18.93 -40.90 11.78
N SER A 349 -18.76 -39.66 12.23
CA SER A 349 -17.85 -39.28 13.31
C SER A 349 -18.38 -38.07 14.11
N PRO A 350 -19.51 -38.22 14.81
CA PRO A 350 -20.26 -37.09 15.40
C PRO A 350 -19.57 -36.44 16.61
N ARG A 351 -18.45 -36.99 17.07
CA ARG A 351 -17.63 -36.44 18.16
C ARG A 351 -16.40 -35.68 17.68
N ASP A 352 -16.23 -35.53 16.37
CA ASP A 352 -15.18 -34.69 15.79
C ASP A 352 -15.71 -33.27 15.61
N ALA A 353 -15.26 -32.35 16.45
CA ALA A 353 -15.65 -30.95 16.41
C ALA A 353 -15.27 -30.28 15.08
N THR A 354 -14.17 -30.70 14.44
CA THR A 354 -13.71 -30.14 13.16
C THR A 354 -14.64 -30.57 12.03
N LEU A 355 -15.07 -31.84 12.03
CA LEU A 355 -16.08 -32.32 11.07
C LEU A 355 -17.44 -31.66 11.30
N ALA A 356 -17.80 -31.41 12.56
CA ALA A 356 -19.00 -30.65 12.91
C ALA A 356 -18.94 -29.23 12.34
N GLY A 357 -17.86 -28.48 12.59
CA GLY A 357 -17.66 -27.13 12.07
C GLY A 357 -17.73 -27.06 10.56
N ARG A 358 -16.99 -27.93 9.88
CA ARG A 358 -17.00 -28.03 8.41
C ARG A 358 -18.39 -28.36 7.86
N CYS A 359 -19.09 -29.33 8.45
CA CYS A 359 -20.44 -29.69 8.02
C CYS A 359 -21.42 -28.53 8.27
N ALA A 360 -21.37 -27.89 9.43
CA ALA A 360 -22.21 -26.74 9.74
C ALA A 360 -22.00 -25.61 8.73
N TYR A 361 -20.76 -25.29 8.40
CA TYR A 361 -20.43 -24.25 7.43
C TYR A 361 -20.99 -24.56 6.04
N VAL A 362 -20.77 -25.77 5.53
CA VAL A 362 -21.28 -26.19 4.22
C VAL A 362 -22.82 -26.18 4.17
N GLN A 363 -23.47 -26.63 5.24
CA GLN A 363 -24.94 -26.59 5.34
C GLN A 363 -25.48 -25.15 5.35
N GLN A 364 -24.78 -24.23 6.02
CA GLN A 364 -25.13 -22.81 6.03
C GLN A 364 -25.07 -22.21 4.62
N GLN A 365 -23.97 -22.48 3.89
CA GLN A 365 -23.79 -21.99 2.51
C GLN A 365 -24.84 -22.58 1.54
N ALA A 366 -25.33 -23.78 1.82
CA ALA A 366 -26.40 -24.42 1.05
C ALA A 366 -27.82 -23.95 1.40
N GLY A 367 -27.97 -23.02 2.35
CA GLY A 367 -29.27 -22.50 2.80
C GLY A 367 -29.97 -23.36 3.87
N ASN A 368 -29.31 -24.39 4.40
CA ASN A 368 -29.86 -25.30 5.43
C ASN A 368 -29.57 -24.76 6.84
N ALA A 369 -30.06 -23.56 7.15
CA ALA A 369 -29.67 -22.79 8.34
C ALA A 369 -29.97 -23.49 9.68
N GLU A 370 -31.11 -24.17 9.82
CA GLU A 370 -31.45 -24.89 11.07
C GLU A 370 -30.51 -26.07 11.32
N GLU A 371 -30.18 -26.83 10.28
CA GLU A 371 -29.27 -27.97 10.37
C GLU A 371 -27.84 -27.49 10.64
N ALA A 372 -27.43 -26.41 9.99
CA ALA A 372 -26.15 -25.75 10.25
C ALA A 372 -26.02 -25.31 11.71
N ARG A 373 -27.06 -24.66 12.25
CA ARG A 373 -27.11 -24.22 13.66
C ARG A 373 -26.96 -25.40 14.61
N ARG A 374 -27.78 -26.43 14.42
CA ARG A 374 -27.79 -27.63 15.27
C ARG A 374 -26.42 -28.32 15.32
N ILE A 375 -25.76 -28.43 14.16
CA ILE A 375 -24.43 -29.04 14.06
C ILE A 375 -23.37 -28.13 14.69
N ALA A 376 -23.44 -26.81 14.45
CA ALA A 376 -22.50 -25.86 15.03
C ALA A 376 -22.57 -25.82 16.57
N GLU A 377 -23.77 -25.81 17.13
CA GLU A 377 -23.98 -25.89 18.58
C GLU A 377 -23.38 -27.18 19.15
N ALA A 378 -23.62 -28.33 18.50
CA ALA A 378 -23.04 -29.60 18.91
C ALA A 378 -21.50 -29.59 18.84
N GLY A 379 -20.93 -28.98 17.79
CA GLY A 379 -19.48 -28.83 17.64
C GLY A 379 -18.86 -27.97 18.74
N LEU A 380 -19.49 -26.85 19.11
CA LEU A 380 -19.01 -26.00 20.22
C LEU A 380 -19.10 -26.65 21.60
N GLN A 381 -20.02 -27.60 21.80
CA GLN A 381 -20.03 -28.42 23.03
C GLN A 381 -18.83 -29.36 23.10
N LEU A 382 -18.30 -29.81 21.97
CA LEU A 382 -17.14 -30.69 21.89
C LEU A 382 -15.82 -29.91 21.99
N ARG A 383 -15.74 -28.80 21.28
CA ARG A 383 -14.61 -27.87 21.30
C ARG A 383 -15.13 -26.43 21.37
N PRO A 384 -15.19 -25.85 22.58
CA PRO A 384 -15.46 -24.42 22.72
C PRO A 384 -14.47 -23.62 21.87
N GLY A 385 -14.98 -22.67 21.08
CA GLY A 385 -14.15 -21.86 20.17
C GLY A 385 -13.77 -22.55 18.86
N GLU A 386 -14.39 -23.68 18.48
CA GLU A 386 -14.19 -24.24 17.14
C GLU A 386 -14.52 -23.17 16.07
N PRO A 387 -13.58 -22.84 15.16
CA PRO A 387 -13.71 -21.65 14.32
C PRO A 387 -14.95 -21.66 13.43
N LEU A 388 -15.21 -22.75 12.69
CA LEU A 388 -16.28 -22.78 11.70
C LEU A 388 -17.66 -22.85 12.36
N CYS A 389 -17.81 -23.57 13.48
CA CYS A 389 -19.01 -23.56 14.29
C CYS A 389 -19.30 -22.14 14.82
N THR A 390 -18.26 -21.46 15.32
CA THR A 390 -18.37 -20.10 15.83
C THR A 390 -18.78 -19.13 14.72
N THR A 391 -18.15 -19.21 13.55
CA THR A 391 -18.50 -18.39 12.38
C THR A 391 -19.95 -18.57 11.95
N VAL A 392 -20.43 -19.82 11.86
CA VAL A 392 -21.82 -20.10 11.46
C VAL A 392 -22.82 -19.49 12.44
N LEU A 393 -22.62 -19.70 13.73
CA LEU A 393 -23.56 -19.18 14.74
C LEU A 393 -23.48 -17.67 14.88
N ALA A 394 -22.29 -17.08 14.81
CA ALA A 394 -22.12 -15.63 14.86
C ALA A 394 -22.82 -14.96 13.68
N ALA A 395 -22.64 -15.47 12.45
CA ALA A 395 -23.31 -14.94 11.26
C ALA A 395 -24.85 -15.00 11.41
N GLN A 396 -25.38 -16.12 11.91
CA GLN A 396 -26.83 -16.23 12.13
C GLN A 396 -27.37 -15.33 13.25
N LEU A 397 -26.58 -15.04 14.28
CA LEU A 397 -26.94 -14.09 15.33
C LEU A 397 -26.94 -12.66 14.80
N ASP A 398 -25.96 -12.32 13.95
CA ASP A 398 -25.87 -11.02 13.29
C ASP A 398 -27.06 -10.78 12.34
N ASP A 399 -27.43 -11.79 11.54
CA ASP A 399 -28.63 -11.78 10.69
C ASP A 399 -29.94 -11.57 11.51
N ALA A 400 -29.93 -11.99 12.79
CA ALA A 400 -31.05 -11.81 13.72
C ALA A 400 -31.00 -10.47 14.48
N GLY A 401 -29.97 -9.63 14.26
CA GLY A 401 -29.75 -8.37 14.95
C GLY A 401 -29.18 -8.51 16.37
N GLU A 402 -28.66 -9.69 16.73
CA GLU A 402 -28.10 -9.99 18.06
C GLU A 402 -26.57 -9.76 18.12
N VAL A 403 -26.14 -8.57 17.69
CA VAL A 403 -24.72 -8.21 17.47
C VAL A 403 -23.83 -8.47 18.69
N GLU A 404 -24.25 -8.06 19.88
CA GLU A 404 -23.46 -8.26 21.12
C GLU A 404 -23.18 -9.76 21.41
N ARG A 405 -24.14 -10.64 21.07
CA ARG A 405 -23.98 -12.09 21.25
C ARG A 405 -23.10 -12.67 20.15
N ALA A 406 -23.17 -12.16 18.93
CA ALA A 406 -22.26 -12.53 17.86
C ALA A 406 -20.81 -12.17 18.24
N ASP A 407 -20.57 -10.96 18.74
CA ASP A 407 -19.26 -10.49 19.19
C ASP A 407 -18.71 -11.34 20.35
N ALA A 408 -19.54 -11.61 21.37
CA ALA A 408 -19.15 -12.45 22.49
C ALA A 408 -18.84 -13.90 22.09
N LEU A 409 -19.46 -14.41 21.01
CA LEU A 409 -19.16 -15.72 20.47
C LEU A 409 -17.84 -15.70 19.67
N LEU A 410 -17.67 -14.70 18.80
CA LEU A 410 -16.46 -14.51 18.00
C LEU A 410 -15.23 -14.33 18.88
N ALA A 411 -15.32 -13.58 19.98
CA ALA A 411 -14.24 -13.39 20.95
C ALA A 411 -13.67 -14.72 21.48
N LYS A 412 -14.49 -15.76 21.61
CA LYS A 412 -14.06 -17.09 22.07
C LYS A 412 -13.34 -17.91 21.02
N ALA A 413 -13.49 -17.58 19.73
CA ALA A 413 -12.71 -18.21 18.65
C ALA A 413 -11.29 -17.62 18.53
N TYR A 414 -11.04 -16.46 19.14
CA TYR A 414 -9.74 -15.78 19.15
C TYR A 414 -8.90 -16.04 20.42
N ASP A 415 -9.41 -16.78 21.40
CA ASP A 415 -8.68 -17.16 22.62
C ASP A 415 -7.92 -18.48 22.34
N PRO A 416 -6.56 -18.48 22.26
CA PRO A 416 -5.75 -19.59 21.73
C PRO A 416 -5.77 -20.91 22.52
#